data_AF-A0A3M5W2S1-F1
#
_entry.id   AF-A0A3M5W2S1-F1
#
_cell.length_a   1.000
_cell.length_b   1.000
_cell.length_c   1.000
_cell.angle_alpha   90.00
_cell.angle_beta   90.00
_cell.angle_gamma   90.00
#
_symmetry.space_group_name_H-M   'P 1'
#
loop_
_entity.id
_entity.type
_entity.pdbx_description
1 polymer ?
#
loop_
_entity_poly.entity_id
_entity_poly.type
_entity_poly.pdbx_seq_one_letter_code
_entity_poly.pdbx_strand_id
1 'polypeptide(L)' 'MTGANQEHGIITLATGDSTDITGRFPIGSRLRILPNHACATGAQFPDYHACDADGAVHIWSRLHGW' A
#
# COMPACT_ATOMS: atom_id res chain seq x y z
N MET A 1 2.44 -5.80 8.50
CA MET A 1 3.64 -5.90 7.64
C MET A 1 4.82 -6.11 8.57
N THR A 2 5.61 -7.15 8.33
CA THR A 2 6.68 -7.58 9.24
C THR A 2 8.07 -7.29 8.70
N GLY A 3 8.20 -7.03 7.41
CA GLY A 3 9.46 -6.64 6.78
C GLY A 3 9.23 -5.99 5.42
N ALA A 4 10.25 -5.29 4.94
CA ALA A 4 10.28 -4.66 3.63
C ALA A 4 11.72 -4.71 3.08
N ASN A 5 11.84 -4.97 1.79
CA ASN A 5 12.97 -4.58 0.95
C ASN A 5 12.54 -3.38 0.08
N GLN A 6 13.40 -2.90 -0.83
CA GLN A 6 13.14 -1.70 -1.64
C GLN A 6 11.78 -1.74 -2.37
N GLU A 7 11.44 -2.87 -3.00
CA GLU A 7 10.22 -3.02 -3.81
C GLU A 7 9.39 -4.26 -3.41
N HIS A 8 9.74 -4.92 -2.31
CA HIS A 8 9.08 -6.14 -1.84
C HIS A 8 8.65 -5.99 -0.37
N GLY A 9 7.35 -6.11 -0.11
CA GLY A 9 6.80 -6.12 1.25
C GLY A 9 6.48 -7.52 1.75
N ILE A 10 6.75 -7.80 3.02
CA ILE A 10 6.40 -9.06 3.69
C ILE A 10 5.23 -8.81 4.64
N ILE A 11 4.12 -9.52 4.43
CA ILE A 11 2.93 -9.49 5.29
C ILE A 11 2.83 -10.85 5.98
N THR A 12 2.86 -10.83 7.31
CA THR A 12 2.63 -12.02 8.14
C THR A 12 1.35 -11.83 8.94
N LEU A 13 0.54 -12.88 9.04
CA LEU A 13 -0.63 -12.91 9.92
C LEU A 13 -0.16 -13.05 11.38
N ALA A 14 -0.79 -12.32 12.29
CA ALA A 14 -0.35 -12.24 13.69
C ALA A 14 -0.52 -13.56 14.46
N THR A 15 -1.45 -14.41 14.06
CA THR A 15 -1.69 -15.74 14.64
C THR A 15 -1.42 -16.80 13.58
N GLY A 16 -0.92 -17.96 14.02
CA GLY A 16 -0.65 -19.14 13.18
C GLY A 16 -1.93 -19.82 12.68
N ASP A 17 -2.88 -19.02 12.18
CA ASP A 17 -4.08 -19.53 11.55
C ASP A 17 -3.66 -20.40 10.37
N SER A 18 -4.23 -21.60 10.27
CA SER A 18 -4.15 -22.48 9.11
C SER A 18 -4.88 -21.90 7.89
N THR A 19 -4.94 -20.57 7.76
CA THR A 19 -5.55 -19.87 6.64
C THR A 19 -4.73 -20.21 5.41
N ASP A 20 -5.39 -20.77 4.39
CA ASP A 20 -4.82 -20.83 3.05
C ASP A 20 -4.64 -19.40 2.53
N ILE A 21 -3.45 -18.86 2.75
CA ILE A 21 -3.08 -17.50 2.35
C ILE A 21 -3.13 -17.36 0.83
N THR A 22 -2.84 -18.44 0.09
CA THR A 22 -2.80 -18.42 -1.37
C THR A 22 -4.20 -18.43 -1.98
N GLY A 23 -5.14 -19.15 -1.35
CA GLY A 23 -6.56 -19.07 -1.70
C GLY A 23 -7.20 -17.75 -1.28
N ARG A 24 -6.83 -17.19 -0.12
CA ARG A 24 -7.37 -15.92 0.39
C ARG A 24 -6.83 -14.69 -0.35
N PHE A 25 -5.55 -14.71 -0.72
CA PHE A 25 -4.85 -13.63 -1.41
C PHE A 25 -4.06 -14.21 -2.60
N PRO A 26 -4.76 -14.64 -3.67
CA PRO A 26 -4.09 -15.16 -4.85
C PRO A 26 -3.20 -14.10 -5.51
N ILE A 27 -2.24 -14.57 -6.31
CA ILE A 27 -1.37 -13.69 -7.11
C ILE A 27 -2.25 -12.76 -7.97
N GLY A 28 -1.94 -11.46 -7.94
CA GLY A 28 -2.73 -10.41 -8.60
C GLY A 28 -3.75 -9.72 -7.70
N SER A 29 -3.98 -10.22 -6.47
CA SER A 29 -4.78 -9.52 -5.47
C SER A 29 -4.19 -8.15 -5.15
N ARG A 30 -5.04 -7.12 -5.13
CA ARG A 30 -4.64 -5.76 -4.74
C ARG A 30 -5.02 -5.51 -3.28
N LEU A 31 -4.08 -4.94 -2.53
CA LEU A 31 -4.25 -4.57 -1.13
C LEU A 31 -3.99 -3.08 -0.94
N ARG A 32 -4.53 -2.50 0.13
CA ARG A 32 -4.22 -1.13 0.58
C ARG A 32 -3.43 -1.21 1.87
N ILE A 33 -2.25 -0.59 1.90
CA ILE A 33 -1.36 -0.60 3.06
C ILE A 33 -1.39 0.79 3.69
N LEU A 34 -1.74 0.88 4.97
CA LEU A 34 -1.70 2.14 5.71
C LEU A 34 -0.24 2.48 6.06
N PRO A 35 0.20 3.73 5.85
CA PRO A 35 1.56 4.14 6.15
C PRO A 35 1.76 4.32 7.65
N ASN A 36 2.98 4.06 8.13
CA ASN A 36 3.38 4.44 9.49
C ASN A 36 3.44 5.97 9.64
N HIS A 37 3.91 6.68 8.60
CA HIS A 37 4.04 8.13 8.60
C HIS A 37 3.67 8.73 7.24
N ALA A 38 2.57 9.49 7.19
CA ALA A 38 1.99 10.00 5.95
C ALA A 38 2.99 10.83 5.12
N CYS A 39 3.76 11.72 5.76
CA CYS A 39 4.70 12.58 5.04
C CYS A 39 5.84 11.78 4.38
N ALA A 40 6.35 10.76 5.07
CA ALA A 40 7.50 9.98 4.61
C ALA A 40 7.10 9.07 3.45
N THR A 41 5.95 8.38 3.57
CA THR A 41 5.42 7.55 2.48
C THR A 41 5.01 8.39 1.28
N GLY A 42 4.33 9.52 1.52
CA GLY A 42 3.92 10.40 0.44
C GLY A 42 5.10 10.82 -0.43
N ALA A 43 6.22 11.22 0.18
CA ALA A 43 7.40 11.70 -0.55
C ALA A 43 8.00 10.70 -1.55
N GLN A 44 7.65 9.42 -1.49
CA GLN A 44 8.15 8.38 -2.42
C GLN A 44 7.40 8.31 -3.75
N PHE A 45 6.29 9.03 -3.91
CA PHE A 45 5.45 8.99 -5.12
C PHE A 45 5.49 10.32 -5.87
N PRO A 46 5.42 10.35 -7.21
CA PRO A 46 5.36 11.60 -7.99
C PRO A 46 4.04 12.37 -7.83
N ASP A 47 2.96 11.67 -7.51
CA ASP A 47 1.61 12.20 -7.42
C ASP A 47 0.77 11.31 -6.49
N TYR A 48 -0.44 11.79 -6.17
CA TYR A 48 -1.44 11.03 -5.43
C TYR A 48 -2.61 10.69 -6.32
N HIS A 49 -3.13 9.48 -6.15
CA HIS A 49 -4.42 9.07 -6.68
C HIS A 49 -5.50 9.35 -5.63
N ALA A 50 -6.15 10.51 -5.71
CA ALA A 50 -7.21 10.94 -4.80
C ALA A 50 -8.56 10.33 -5.19
N CYS A 51 -9.10 9.47 -4.34
CA CYS A 51 -10.43 8.88 -4.51
C CYS A 51 -11.50 9.80 -3.90
N ASP A 52 -12.52 10.16 -4.66
CA ASP A 52 -13.70 10.85 -4.13
C ASP A 52 -14.73 9.87 -3.54
N ALA A 53 -15.86 10.41 -3.08
CA ALA A 53 -16.92 9.64 -2.46
C ALA A 53 -17.62 8.67 -3.43
N ASP A 54 -17.59 8.97 -4.74
CA ASP A 54 -18.17 8.14 -5.80
C ASP A 54 -17.18 7.10 -6.35
N GLY A 55 -15.94 7.13 -5.85
CA GLY A 55 -14.87 6.21 -6.22
C GLY A 55 -14.10 6.61 -7.47
N ALA A 56 -14.34 7.79 -8.03
CA ALA A 56 -13.52 8.30 -9.11
C ALA A 56 -12.14 8.72 -8.58
N VAL A 57 -11.12 8.51 -9.40
CA VAL A 57 -9.72 8.77 -9.06
C VAL A 57 -9.22 10.00 -9.80
N HIS A 58 -8.70 10.96 -9.04
CA HIS A 58 -8.13 12.20 -9.53
C HIS A 58 -6.63 12.23 -9.25
N ILE A 59 -5.83 12.70 -10.21
CA ILE A 59 -4.38 12.82 -10.03
C ILE A 59 -4.07 14.17 -9.39
N TRP A 60 -3.45 14.13 -8.21
CA TRP A 60 -2.93 15.33 -7.54
C TRP A 60 -1.41 15.32 -7.60
N SER A 61 -0.85 16.25 -8.35
CA SER A 61 0.59 16.45 -8.36
C SER A 61 1.10 16.89 -6.99
N ARG A 62 2.39 16.70 -6.77
CA ARG A 62 3.08 17.21 -5.59
C ARG A 62 4.36 17.92 -5.99
N LEU A 63 4.93 18.64 -5.03
CA LEU A 63 6.27 19.19 -5.14
C LEU A 63 7.31 18.18 -4.64
N HIS A 64 8.47 18.15 -5.31
CA HIS A 64 9.65 17.36 -4.93
C HIS A 64 10.90 18.23 -4.97
N GLY A 65 11.90 17.82 -4.20
CA GLY A 65 13.17 18.52 -4.13
C GLY A 65 13.13 19.67 -3.13
N TRP A 66 13.88 20.73 -3.46
CA TRP A 66 14.11 21.91 -2.65
C TRP A 66 13.83 23.16 -3.45
#